data_AF-A0A7S4EXB0-F1
#
_entry.id   AF-A0A7S4EXB0-F1
#
_cell.length_a   1.000
_cell.length_b   1.000
_cell.length_c   1.000
_cell.angle_alpha   90.00
_cell.angle_beta   90.00
_cell.angle_gamma   90.00
#
_symmetry.space_group_name_H-M   'P 1'
#
loop_
_entity.id
_entity.type
_entity.pdbx_description
1 polymer ?
#
loop_
_entity_poly.entity_id
_entity_poly.type
_entity_poly.pdbx_seq_one_letter_code
_entity_poly.pdbx_strand_id
1 'polypeptide(L)'
;PTRPSPALAAHRGLRTVRASAQAGAAAAVGPAGLPVSALPSPVKCHFCPWRSYPALTADSHSLHVLRFSQTVGVDITERMRRRAQHAGSWYTDRSTDLKAELEGWLARADECCNAPRAIIAPHAGYSYSGETAAWAYKQLCGTEAKRIFVLGPSHHEYTPKCALTQCEMYETPLGNIAIDMEACATLRATGEFEDMALSVDEAEHSIEMHLPYIVQVMGKRPFKLVPILVGALSSKAEAAYGKLLAPLLLDPENAFIISSDFCHWGRRFRFTHYDPKEGEIYQSIEALDKQGMALIEAQDPSAFAKYQAEFGNTICGCHTRLALGTRLPALDARRSGRVLGTETSEGGQNGHNESKEAVWRRSFCMTDGLCAIRSP
;
A
#
# COMPACT_ATOMS: atom_id res chain seq x y z
N PRO A 1 8.64 64.69 14.60
CA PRO A 1 8.29 65.15 13.24
C PRO A 1 7.59 64.03 12.45
N THR A 2 6.30 63.79 12.71
CA THR A 2 5.14 64.44 12.01
C THR A 2 4.71 63.72 10.73
N ARG A 3 3.84 62.72 10.97
CA ARG A 3 2.78 62.13 10.11
C ARG A 3 1.83 63.21 9.52
N PRO A 4 0.85 62.93 8.60
CA PRO A 4 0.02 61.70 8.57
C PRO A 4 -0.50 61.16 7.20
N SER A 5 -1.20 60.01 7.30
CA SER A 5 -2.13 59.43 6.31
C SER A 5 -3.49 60.15 6.28
N PRO A 6 -4.43 59.69 5.43
CA PRO A 6 -5.56 58.86 5.91
C PRO A 6 -5.77 57.61 4.99
N ALA A 7 -6.44 56.48 5.34
CA ALA A 7 -7.75 56.22 5.99
C ALA A 7 -8.93 56.78 5.14
N LEU A 8 -10.15 56.23 4.94
CA LEU A 8 -11.01 55.15 5.47
C LEU A 8 -11.86 54.57 4.30
N ALA A 9 -12.64 53.47 4.33
CA ALA A 9 -12.72 52.25 5.16
C ALA A 9 -13.66 51.19 4.48
N ALA A 10 -14.48 50.45 5.25
CA ALA A 10 -15.30 49.28 4.87
C ALA A 10 -16.70 49.57 4.28
N HIS A 11 -17.32 48.56 3.61
CA HIS A 11 -18.72 48.17 3.90
C HIS A 11 -19.09 46.74 3.45
N ARG A 12 -19.98 46.08 4.22
CA ARG A 12 -20.58 44.76 3.91
C ARG A 12 -21.74 44.89 2.90
N GLY A 13 -22.01 43.84 2.12
CA GLY A 13 -23.24 43.72 1.33
C GLY A 13 -23.55 42.29 0.88
N LEU A 14 -24.43 41.58 1.60
CA LEU A 14 -25.03 40.33 1.14
C LEU A 14 -25.98 40.59 -0.04
N ARG A 15 -25.96 39.71 -1.05
CA ARG A 15 -27.16 39.46 -1.89
C ARG A 15 -27.40 37.96 -2.07
N THR A 16 -28.46 37.51 -1.44
CA THR A 16 -29.15 36.25 -1.73
C THR A 16 -29.78 36.29 -3.13
N VAL A 17 -29.73 35.18 -3.86
CA VAL A 17 -30.76 34.86 -4.86
C VAL A 17 -31.39 33.53 -4.46
N ARG A 18 -32.67 33.58 -4.08
CA ARG A 18 -33.54 32.41 -4.03
C ARG A 18 -34.03 32.12 -5.44
N ALA A 19 -34.06 30.86 -5.83
CA ALA A 19 -35.02 30.33 -6.79
C ALA A 19 -35.71 29.12 -6.14
N SER A 20 -37.03 29.04 -6.25
CA SER A 20 -37.88 28.15 -5.46
C SER A 20 -38.89 27.42 -6.32
N ALA A 21 -38.98 26.10 -6.14
CA ALA A 21 -40.17 25.25 -6.32
C ALA A 21 -39.84 23.91 -5.63
N GLN A 22 -40.47 23.51 -4.51
CA GLN A 22 -41.80 22.89 -4.44
C GLN A 22 -41.97 21.76 -5.47
N ALA A 23 -41.82 20.49 -5.10
CA ALA A 23 -42.65 19.67 -4.20
C ALA A 23 -43.78 18.96 -4.96
N GLY A 24 -43.75 17.62 -4.92
CA GLY A 24 -44.77 16.73 -5.48
C GLY A 24 -44.52 15.31 -5.01
N ALA A 25 -45.37 14.80 -4.13
CA ALA A 25 -45.26 13.47 -3.53
C ALA A 25 -46.37 12.55 -4.05
N ALA A 26 -46.04 11.28 -4.30
CA ALA A 26 -46.92 10.10 -4.32
C ALA A 26 -46.02 8.88 -4.65
N ALA A 27 -45.82 7.91 -3.75
CA ALA A 27 -46.74 6.86 -3.29
C ALA A 27 -46.72 5.62 -4.20
N ALA A 28 -46.66 4.43 -3.58
CA ALA A 28 -46.28 3.17 -4.22
C ALA A 28 -47.48 2.34 -4.72
N VAL A 29 -47.29 1.61 -5.83
CA VAL A 29 -48.05 0.40 -6.20
C VAL A 29 -47.14 -0.54 -7.01
N GLY A 30 -47.20 -1.84 -6.74
CA GLY A 30 -46.92 -2.93 -7.70
C GLY A 30 -47.99 -4.02 -7.51
N PRO A 31 -47.86 -5.24 -8.04
CA PRO A 31 -47.01 -5.75 -9.13
C PRO A 31 -47.85 -6.37 -10.29
N ALA A 32 -47.26 -6.65 -11.46
CA ALA A 32 -47.86 -7.60 -12.44
C ALA A 32 -46.91 -8.05 -13.57
N GLY A 33 -46.94 -9.36 -13.89
CA GLY A 33 -47.06 -9.87 -15.26
C GLY A 33 -45.82 -9.94 -16.18
N LEU A 34 -45.33 -11.17 -16.42
CA LEU A 34 -44.54 -11.54 -17.61
C LEU A 34 -45.42 -11.50 -18.89
N PRO A 35 -44.84 -11.45 -20.10
CA PRO A 35 -44.60 -12.72 -20.80
C PRO A 35 -43.25 -12.83 -21.53
N VAL A 36 -42.89 -14.09 -21.83
CA VAL A 36 -41.68 -14.53 -22.55
C VAL A 36 -41.91 -14.49 -24.07
N SER A 37 -40.94 -14.03 -24.87
CA SER A 37 -40.80 -14.47 -26.26
C SER A 37 -39.40 -14.27 -26.90
N ALA A 38 -38.95 -15.33 -27.58
CA ALA A 38 -38.07 -15.37 -28.76
C ALA A 38 -36.70 -14.64 -28.77
N LEU A 39 -35.63 -15.42 -28.61
CA LEU A 39 -34.31 -15.15 -29.20
C LEU A 39 -34.35 -15.36 -30.73
N PRO A 40 -33.72 -14.51 -31.56
CA PRO A 40 -33.57 -14.75 -32.99
C PRO A 40 -32.40 -15.70 -33.32
N SER A 41 -32.65 -16.66 -34.21
CA SER A 41 -31.67 -17.64 -34.72
C SER A 41 -30.64 -17.03 -35.69
N PRO A 42 -29.44 -17.62 -35.83
CA PRO A 42 -28.34 -17.04 -36.61
C PRO A 42 -28.50 -17.15 -38.14
N VAL A 43 -27.88 -16.19 -38.84
CA VAL A 43 -27.84 -16.08 -40.31
C VAL A 43 -26.98 -17.20 -40.92
N LYS A 44 -27.47 -17.84 -41.98
CA LYS A 44 -26.71 -18.85 -42.76
C LYS A 44 -25.86 -18.21 -43.85
N CYS A 45 -24.62 -18.68 -43.97
CA CYS A 45 -23.74 -18.41 -45.11
C CYS A 45 -24.10 -19.31 -46.31
N HIS A 46 -23.74 -18.90 -47.52
CA HIS A 46 -24.06 -19.57 -48.79
C HIS A 46 -22.94 -20.51 -49.30
N PHE A 47 -23.33 -21.38 -50.25
CA PHE A 47 -22.49 -22.16 -51.18
C PHE A 47 -21.76 -23.43 -50.69
N CYS A 48 -22.33 -24.60 -51.00
CA CYS A 48 -21.59 -25.80 -51.42
C CYS A 48 -22.52 -26.72 -52.26
N PRO A 49 -22.09 -27.31 -53.40
CA PRO A 49 -22.96 -28.10 -54.28
C PRO A 49 -22.93 -29.61 -54.03
N TRP A 50 -24.11 -30.23 -54.11
CA TRP A 50 -24.44 -31.60 -54.56
C TRP A 50 -23.37 -32.71 -54.57
N ARG A 51 -23.60 -33.76 -53.76
CA ARG A 51 -23.52 -35.14 -54.26
C ARG A 51 -24.45 -36.10 -53.48
N SER A 52 -25.10 -36.99 -54.22
CA SER A 52 -26.19 -37.86 -53.75
C SER A 52 -25.69 -39.16 -53.11
N TYR A 53 -26.47 -39.72 -52.19
CA TYR A 53 -26.34 -41.11 -51.70
C TYR A 53 -27.68 -41.85 -51.78
N PRO A 54 -27.69 -43.17 -52.11
CA PRO A 54 -28.90 -43.98 -52.25
C PRO A 54 -29.40 -44.55 -50.91
N ALA A 55 -30.52 -45.27 -50.99
CA ALA A 55 -31.39 -45.62 -49.87
C ALA A 55 -30.89 -46.73 -48.92
N LEU A 56 -31.56 -46.79 -47.77
CA LEU A 56 -31.42 -47.76 -46.68
C LEU A 56 -31.61 -49.22 -47.12
N THR A 57 -30.81 -50.11 -46.53
CA THR A 57 -31.27 -51.41 -46.04
C THR A 57 -30.77 -51.59 -44.61
N ALA A 58 -31.64 -52.08 -43.73
CA ALA A 58 -31.28 -52.37 -42.36
C ALA A 58 -30.71 -53.78 -42.25
N ASP A 59 -29.68 -53.96 -41.44
CA ASP A 59 -29.38 -55.27 -40.86
C ASP A 59 -28.76 -55.16 -39.47
N SER A 60 -28.76 -56.28 -38.77
CA SER A 60 -28.68 -56.33 -37.30
C SER A 60 -27.33 -56.80 -36.75
N HIS A 61 -27.21 -56.66 -35.42
CA HIS A 61 -26.17 -57.18 -34.50
C HIS A 61 -24.95 -56.30 -34.18
N SER A 62 -24.81 -56.07 -32.87
CA SER A 62 -23.56 -55.98 -32.08
C SER A 62 -22.55 -54.88 -32.43
N LEU A 63 -22.38 -53.90 -31.52
CA LEU A 63 -21.11 -53.66 -30.82
C LEU A 63 -21.19 -52.57 -29.73
N HIS A 64 -20.43 -52.83 -28.67
CA HIS A 64 -19.87 -51.96 -27.61
C HIS A 64 -20.63 -50.74 -27.05
N VAL A 65 -20.80 -50.78 -25.73
CA VAL A 65 -20.96 -49.63 -24.85
C VAL A 65 -19.69 -48.77 -24.89
N LEU A 66 -19.72 -47.63 -25.58
CA LEU A 66 -18.79 -46.52 -25.35
C LEU A 66 -19.52 -45.39 -24.63
N ARG A 67 -19.39 -45.38 -23.29
CA ARG A 67 -19.75 -44.20 -22.48
C ARG A 67 -18.77 -43.08 -22.78
N PHE A 68 -19.13 -42.16 -23.69
CA PHE A 68 -18.50 -40.85 -23.74
C PHE A 68 -18.97 -40.01 -22.53
N SER A 69 -18.33 -40.23 -21.39
CA SER A 69 -18.39 -39.36 -20.23
C SER A 69 -17.03 -38.69 -20.05
N GLN A 70 -16.78 -37.65 -20.84
CA GLN A 70 -15.75 -36.66 -20.59
C GLN A 70 -16.36 -35.27 -20.71
N THR A 71 -17.14 -34.88 -19.70
CA THR A 71 -17.20 -33.47 -19.33
C THR A 71 -15.80 -33.08 -18.89
N VAL A 72 -15.05 -32.42 -19.79
CA VAL A 72 -13.78 -31.81 -19.45
C VAL A 72 -14.09 -30.62 -18.54
N GLY A 73 -14.17 -30.89 -17.24
CA GLY A 73 -14.24 -29.87 -16.21
C GLY A 73 -12.91 -29.15 -16.16
N VAL A 74 -12.70 -28.21 -17.08
CA VAL A 74 -11.68 -27.18 -16.91
C VAL A 74 -12.20 -26.29 -15.79
N ASP A 75 -11.63 -26.43 -14.60
CA ASP A 75 -11.80 -25.44 -13.54
C ASP A 75 -11.01 -24.20 -13.94
N ILE A 76 -11.65 -23.34 -14.75
CA ILE A 76 -11.04 -22.13 -15.32
C ILE A 76 -11.02 -20.96 -14.33
N THR A 77 -11.17 -21.21 -13.02
CA THR A 77 -10.83 -20.22 -12.01
C THR A 77 -9.30 -20.12 -11.83
N GLU A 78 -8.62 -19.70 -12.90
CA GLU A 78 -7.23 -19.25 -12.82
C GLU A 78 -7.19 -17.98 -11.99
N ARG A 79 -7.06 -18.17 -10.67
CA ARG A 79 -6.98 -17.11 -9.67
C ARG A 79 -5.93 -16.09 -10.09
N MET A 80 -6.33 -14.83 -10.22
CA MET A 80 -5.46 -13.76 -10.66
C MET A 80 -4.28 -13.62 -9.69
N ARG A 81 -3.04 -13.65 -10.19
CA ARG A 81 -1.82 -13.56 -9.38
C ARG A 81 -0.96 -12.40 -9.84
N ARG A 82 -0.31 -11.76 -8.89
CA ARG A 82 0.75 -10.77 -9.12
C ARG A 82 2.10 -11.46 -9.01
N ARG A 83 2.92 -11.41 -10.07
CA ARG A 83 4.27 -11.99 -10.07
C ARG A 83 5.25 -11.13 -9.26
N ALA A 84 6.35 -11.76 -8.85
CA ALA A 84 7.49 -11.13 -8.20
C ALA A 84 8.39 -10.40 -9.23
N GLN A 85 7.89 -9.34 -9.87
CA GLN A 85 8.56 -8.67 -10.99
C GLN A 85 9.92 -8.04 -10.62
N HIS A 86 10.15 -7.71 -9.35
CA HIS A 86 11.36 -7.03 -8.90
C HIS A 86 12.42 -8.01 -8.33
N ALA A 87 12.11 -9.31 -8.28
CA ALA A 87 13.08 -10.36 -7.99
C ALA A 87 14.22 -10.38 -9.02
N GLY A 88 15.44 -10.65 -8.57
CA GLY A 88 16.65 -10.68 -9.40
C GLY A 88 17.20 -9.30 -9.77
N SER A 89 16.55 -8.20 -9.36
CA SER A 89 17.00 -6.83 -9.61
C SER A 89 16.99 -5.94 -8.36
N TRP A 90 15.91 -5.96 -7.57
CA TRP A 90 15.82 -5.22 -6.30
C TRP A 90 16.16 -6.08 -5.08
N TYR A 91 15.94 -7.39 -5.18
CA TYR A 91 16.27 -8.39 -4.17
C TYR A 91 16.58 -9.73 -4.85
N THR A 92 17.30 -10.62 -4.17
CA THR A 92 17.75 -11.91 -4.70
C THR A 92 16.57 -12.80 -5.10
N ASP A 93 16.59 -13.36 -6.32
CA ASP A 93 15.53 -14.25 -6.83
C ASP A 93 15.66 -15.69 -6.33
N ARG A 94 16.88 -16.14 -6.02
CA ARG A 94 17.12 -17.49 -5.51
C ARG A 94 16.69 -17.61 -4.05
N SER A 95 15.63 -18.40 -3.83
CA SER A 95 14.96 -18.55 -2.53
C SER A 95 15.87 -18.93 -1.35
N THR A 96 16.89 -19.77 -1.58
CA THR A 96 17.86 -20.17 -0.56
C THR A 96 18.73 -19.02 -0.08
N ASP A 97 19.09 -18.13 -0.99
CA ASP A 97 20.03 -17.04 -0.76
C ASP A 97 19.28 -15.88 -0.09
N LEU A 98 18.16 -15.48 -0.68
CA LEU A 98 17.26 -14.46 -0.14
C LEU A 98 16.87 -14.79 1.32
N LYS A 99 16.57 -16.06 1.60
CA LYS A 99 16.30 -16.52 2.95
C LYS A 99 17.50 -16.32 3.89
N ALA A 100 18.70 -16.71 3.47
CA ALA A 100 19.91 -16.59 4.28
C ALA A 100 20.30 -15.10 4.52
N GLU A 101 20.09 -14.23 3.54
CA GLU A 101 20.27 -12.77 3.66
C GLU A 101 19.32 -12.20 4.73
N LEU A 102 18.02 -12.49 4.63
CA LEU A 102 17.01 -12.04 5.58
C LEU A 102 17.25 -12.60 6.99
N GLU A 103 17.60 -13.88 7.13
CA GLU A 103 17.96 -14.49 8.43
C GLU A 103 19.21 -13.84 9.02
N GLY A 104 20.22 -13.56 8.20
CA GLY A 104 21.44 -12.87 8.61
C GLY A 104 21.20 -11.45 9.11
N TRP A 105 20.32 -10.67 8.46
CA TRP A 105 19.94 -9.33 8.93
C TRP A 105 19.06 -9.39 10.18
N LEU A 106 18.03 -10.26 10.20
CA LEU A 106 17.14 -10.44 11.36
C LEU A 106 17.87 -10.94 12.61
N ALA A 107 18.99 -11.65 12.46
CA ALA A 107 19.82 -12.09 13.58
C ALA A 107 20.67 -10.97 14.20
N ARG A 108 20.89 -9.84 13.50
CA ARG A 108 21.64 -8.68 14.00
C ARG A 108 20.76 -7.61 14.66
N ALA A 109 19.47 -7.61 14.36
CA ALA A 109 18.51 -6.70 14.98
C ALA A 109 18.07 -7.18 16.38
N ASP A 110 17.98 -6.24 17.34
CA ASP A 110 17.46 -6.51 18.68
C ASP A 110 15.93 -6.72 18.68
N GLU A 111 15.45 -7.64 19.53
CA GLU A 111 14.01 -7.78 19.81
C GLU A 111 13.59 -6.80 20.91
N CYS A 112 12.56 -5.98 20.64
CA CYS A 112 11.86 -5.22 21.68
C CYS A 112 10.73 -6.07 22.28
N CYS A 113 10.42 -5.80 23.55
CA CYS A 113 9.57 -6.62 24.39
C CYS A 113 8.05 -6.58 24.09
N ASN A 114 7.59 -5.87 23.05
CA ASN A 114 6.17 -5.75 22.69
C ASN A 114 5.98 -5.86 21.17
N ALA A 115 5.23 -6.86 20.69
CA ALA A 115 4.93 -7.00 19.27
C ALA A 115 4.07 -5.82 18.77
N PRO A 116 4.61 -4.91 17.92
CA PRO A 116 3.94 -3.66 17.56
C PRO A 116 2.73 -3.91 16.65
N ARG A 117 1.77 -2.97 16.62
CA ARG A 117 0.66 -3.00 15.65
C ARG A 117 0.98 -2.31 14.33
N ALA A 118 1.96 -1.41 14.32
CA ALA A 118 2.50 -0.86 13.07
C ALA A 118 4.03 -0.80 13.08
N ILE A 119 4.63 -0.99 11.91
CA ILE A 119 6.04 -0.69 11.63
C ILE A 119 6.14 0.28 10.44
N ILE A 120 7.22 1.06 10.40
CA ILE A 120 7.65 1.79 9.20
C ILE A 120 8.97 1.17 8.74
N ALA A 121 9.04 0.79 7.46
CA ALA A 121 10.21 0.16 6.87
C ALA A 121 10.49 0.69 5.45
N PRO A 122 11.76 0.74 5.03
CA PRO A 122 12.18 1.22 3.71
C PRO A 122 11.73 0.29 2.57
N HIS A 123 11.78 0.81 1.33
CA HIS A 123 11.44 0.08 0.10
C HIS A 123 12.43 0.29 -1.06
N ALA A 124 13.63 0.81 -0.81
CA ALA A 124 14.75 0.60 -1.73
C ALA A 124 15.15 -0.89 -1.83
N GLY A 125 15.92 -1.26 -2.85
CA GLY A 125 16.44 -2.62 -3.02
C GLY A 125 17.32 -3.10 -1.85
N TYR A 126 17.30 -4.40 -1.59
CA TYR A 126 17.78 -5.03 -0.34
C TYR A 126 19.28 -4.82 -0.07
N SER A 127 20.11 -4.68 -1.12
CA SER A 127 21.53 -4.33 -0.96
C SER A 127 21.78 -2.95 -0.31
N TYR A 128 20.75 -2.10 -0.23
CA TYR A 128 20.81 -0.78 0.42
C TYR A 128 19.90 -0.65 1.66
N SER A 129 18.89 -1.51 1.78
CA SER A 129 17.76 -1.35 2.73
C SER A 129 17.50 -2.56 3.63
N GLY A 130 18.02 -3.73 3.26
CA GLY A 130 17.67 -5.00 3.90
C GLY A 130 18.01 -4.98 5.39
N GLU A 131 19.24 -4.58 5.73
CA GLU A 131 19.67 -4.50 7.12
C GLU A 131 18.85 -3.50 7.95
N THR A 132 18.63 -2.27 7.45
CA THR A 132 17.67 -1.33 8.06
C THR A 132 16.30 -1.98 8.27
N ALA A 133 15.70 -2.59 7.25
CA ALA A 133 14.35 -3.15 7.31
C ALA A 133 14.24 -4.25 8.39
N ALA A 134 15.28 -5.06 8.59
CA ALA A 134 15.32 -6.08 9.63
C ALA A 134 15.05 -5.50 11.03
N TRP A 135 15.51 -4.29 11.35
CA TRP A 135 15.24 -3.67 12.65
C TRP A 135 13.75 -3.48 12.93
N ALA A 136 12.96 -3.11 11.91
CA ALA A 136 11.51 -3.04 12.03
C ALA A 136 10.86 -4.43 12.02
N TYR A 137 11.27 -5.31 11.11
CA TYR A 137 10.67 -6.63 10.93
C TYR A 137 10.92 -7.60 12.08
N LYS A 138 12.06 -7.49 12.75
CA LYS A 138 12.40 -8.25 13.96
C LYS A 138 11.36 -8.08 15.07
N GLN A 139 10.72 -6.91 15.15
CA GLN A 139 9.67 -6.63 16.13
C GLN A 139 8.37 -7.41 15.84
N LEU A 140 8.13 -7.76 14.57
CA LEU A 140 6.97 -8.56 14.15
C LEU A 140 7.19 -10.07 14.33
N CYS A 141 8.39 -10.56 14.69
CA CYS A 141 8.63 -11.98 14.91
C CYS A 141 7.65 -12.60 15.92
N GLY A 142 7.34 -11.88 17.02
CA GLY A 142 6.37 -12.30 18.03
C GLY A 142 4.90 -11.98 17.74
N THR A 143 4.52 -11.64 16.50
CA THR A 143 3.13 -11.24 16.20
C THR A 143 2.18 -12.42 16.00
N GLU A 144 0.99 -12.34 16.59
CA GLU A 144 -0.13 -13.25 16.32
C GLU A 144 -1.13 -12.68 15.28
N ALA A 145 -0.68 -11.69 14.49
CA ALA A 145 -1.51 -11.09 13.44
C ALA A 145 -1.84 -12.10 12.34
N LYS A 146 -3.14 -12.26 12.06
CA LYS A 146 -3.68 -13.10 10.98
C LYS A 146 -3.83 -12.33 9.67
N ARG A 147 -3.80 -10.99 9.72
CA ARG A 147 -3.90 -10.11 8.56
C ARG A 147 -2.81 -9.05 8.60
N ILE A 148 -2.05 -8.96 7.52
CA ILE A 148 -0.97 -7.99 7.36
C ILE A 148 -1.41 -6.95 6.32
N PHE A 149 -1.55 -5.70 6.72
CA PHE A 149 -1.77 -4.57 5.82
C PHE A 149 -0.41 -4.02 5.38
N VAL A 150 -0.19 -3.87 4.08
CA VAL A 150 0.99 -3.18 3.54
C VAL A 150 0.51 -1.96 2.78
N LEU A 151 0.88 -0.77 3.26
CA LEU A 151 0.54 0.48 2.60
C LEU A 151 1.78 1.01 1.89
N GLY A 152 1.76 1.01 0.56
CA GLY A 152 2.86 1.45 -0.30
C GLY A 152 2.54 2.73 -1.06
N PRO A 153 3.41 3.75 -1.11
CA PRO A 153 3.21 4.90 -1.99
C PRO A 153 3.28 4.48 -3.47
N SER A 154 2.52 5.16 -4.33
CA SER A 154 2.60 4.98 -5.78
C SER A 154 3.73 5.81 -6.40
N HIS A 155 4.64 5.13 -7.12
CA HIS A 155 5.72 5.75 -7.88
C HIS A 155 5.43 5.83 -9.38
N HIS A 156 4.58 4.93 -9.90
CA HIS A 156 4.37 4.75 -11.34
C HIS A 156 3.04 5.32 -11.86
N GLU A 157 1.99 5.38 -11.02
CA GLU A 157 0.68 5.91 -11.40
C GLU A 157 0.22 7.02 -10.47
N TYR A 158 -0.23 8.14 -11.02
CA TYR A 158 -0.88 9.20 -10.26
C TYR A 158 -2.36 8.86 -10.03
N THR A 159 -2.74 8.65 -8.76
CA THR A 159 -4.13 8.69 -8.30
C THR A 159 -4.23 9.62 -7.07
N PRO A 160 -5.34 10.37 -6.88
CA PRO A 160 -5.61 11.13 -5.65
C PRO A 160 -6.22 10.27 -4.53
N LYS A 161 -6.32 8.95 -4.71
CA LYS A 161 -6.92 7.98 -3.79
C LYS A 161 -5.95 6.87 -3.40
N CYS A 162 -6.43 5.93 -2.59
CA CYS A 162 -5.82 4.62 -2.40
C CYS A 162 -6.43 3.58 -3.35
N ALA A 163 -5.65 2.60 -3.79
CA ALA A 163 -6.09 1.50 -4.65
C ALA A 163 -5.78 0.12 -4.05
N LEU A 164 -6.54 -0.89 -4.48
CA LEU A 164 -6.51 -2.27 -3.99
C LEU A 164 -6.23 -3.26 -5.12
N THR A 165 -5.55 -4.36 -4.81
CA THR A 165 -5.28 -5.40 -5.80
C THR A 165 -6.54 -6.18 -6.18
N GLN A 166 -6.67 -6.52 -7.46
CA GLN A 166 -7.64 -7.50 -7.96
C GLN A 166 -7.12 -8.94 -7.87
N CYS A 167 -5.83 -9.14 -7.55
CA CYS A 167 -5.22 -10.46 -7.41
C CYS A 167 -5.66 -11.16 -6.12
N GLU A 168 -5.82 -12.48 -6.19
CA GLU A 168 -6.06 -13.34 -5.02
C GLU A 168 -4.75 -13.78 -4.33
N MET A 169 -3.61 -13.60 -5.01
CA MET A 169 -2.32 -14.09 -4.57
C MET A 169 -1.17 -13.21 -5.08
N TYR A 170 -0.20 -12.93 -4.21
CA TYR A 170 1.08 -12.32 -4.56
C TYR A 170 2.19 -13.39 -4.48
N GLU A 171 3.02 -13.48 -5.51
CA GLU A 171 4.15 -14.42 -5.55
C GLU A 171 5.40 -13.83 -4.88
N THR A 172 6.21 -14.65 -4.23
CA THR A 172 7.55 -14.30 -3.75
C THR A 172 8.49 -15.51 -3.92
N PRO A 173 9.82 -15.33 -3.99
CA PRO A 173 10.76 -16.46 -4.00
C PRO A 173 10.66 -17.39 -2.79
N LEU A 174 10.15 -16.90 -1.66
CA LEU A 174 10.05 -17.68 -0.41
C LEU A 174 8.71 -18.42 -0.27
N GLY A 175 7.74 -18.14 -1.15
CA GLY A 175 6.39 -18.69 -1.12
C GLY A 175 5.33 -17.63 -1.43
N ASN A 176 4.19 -18.08 -1.94
CA ASN A 176 3.10 -17.20 -2.33
C ASN A 176 2.25 -16.79 -1.13
N ILE A 177 1.77 -15.55 -1.14
CA ILE A 177 0.94 -14.95 -0.09
C ILE A 177 -0.49 -14.81 -0.59
N ALA A 178 -1.46 -15.31 0.18
CA ALA A 178 -2.88 -15.15 -0.13
C ALA A 178 -3.38 -13.74 0.25
N ILE A 179 -4.17 -13.11 -0.62
CA ILE A 179 -4.81 -11.82 -0.36
C ILE A 179 -6.10 -12.03 0.44
N ASP A 180 -6.38 -11.14 1.40
CA ASP A 180 -7.67 -11.13 2.10
C ASP A 180 -8.76 -10.44 1.29
N MET A 181 -9.28 -11.15 0.28
CA MET A 181 -10.31 -10.65 -0.62
C MET A 181 -11.58 -10.16 0.09
N GLU A 182 -11.89 -10.67 1.28
CA GLU A 182 -13.01 -10.21 2.11
C GLU A 182 -12.75 -8.83 2.73
N ALA A 183 -11.55 -8.61 3.27
CA ALA A 183 -11.12 -7.31 3.74
C ALA A 183 -11.02 -6.31 2.58
N CYS A 184 -10.45 -6.71 1.44
CA CYS A 184 -10.41 -5.86 0.24
C CYS A 184 -11.82 -5.53 -0.28
N ALA A 185 -12.77 -6.46 -0.29
CA ALA A 185 -14.16 -6.20 -0.65
C ALA A 185 -14.85 -5.23 0.32
N THR A 186 -14.58 -5.34 1.62
CA THR A 186 -15.08 -4.42 2.66
C THR A 186 -14.53 -3.01 2.46
N LEU A 187 -13.23 -2.88 2.16
CA LEU A 187 -12.60 -1.59 1.82
C LEU A 187 -13.19 -1.00 0.53
N ARG A 188 -13.35 -1.79 -0.54
CA ARG A 188 -14.02 -1.37 -1.80
C ARG A 188 -15.43 -0.85 -1.56
N ALA A 189 -16.22 -1.52 -0.71
CA ALA A 189 -17.60 -1.14 -0.41
C ALA A 189 -17.75 0.25 0.24
N THR A 190 -16.68 0.85 0.75
CA THR A 190 -16.68 2.24 1.22
C THR A 190 -16.79 3.28 0.09
N GLY A 191 -16.48 2.90 -1.16
CA GLY A 191 -16.41 3.82 -2.32
C GLY A 191 -15.14 4.69 -2.36
N GLU A 192 -14.29 4.63 -1.34
CA GLU A 192 -13.05 5.42 -1.26
C GLU A 192 -11.86 4.77 -1.96
N PHE A 193 -11.93 3.49 -2.35
CA PHE A 193 -10.80 2.78 -2.99
C PHE A 193 -11.03 2.55 -4.49
N GLU A 194 -9.93 2.62 -5.24
CA GLU A 194 -9.86 2.24 -6.66
C GLU A 194 -9.30 0.82 -6.83
N ASP A 195 -9.46 0.23 -8.02
CA ASP A 195 -8.86 -1.05 -8.36
C ASP A 195 -7.57 -0.84 -9.15
N MET A 196 -6.48 -1.46 -8.70
CA MET A 196 -5.23 -1.49 -9.46
C MET A 196 -5.39 -2.40 -10.67
N ALA A 197 -5.04 -1.90 -11.86
CA ALA A 197 -4.79 -2.76 -13.00
C ALA A 197 -3.56 -3.64 -12.74
N LEU A 198 -3.56 -4.89 -13.20
CA LEU A 198 -2.45 -5.83 -12.96
C LEU A 198 -1.08 -5.26 -13.36
N SER A 199 -1.01 -4.49 -14.46
CA SER A 199 0.23 -3.85 -14.91
C SER A 199 0.75 -2.76 -13.98
N VAL A 200 -0.13 -2.09 -13.23
CA VAL A 200 0.25 -1.08 -12.23
C VAL A 200 0.72 -1.79 -10.96
N ASP A 201 -0.05 -2.79 -10.52
CA ASP A 201 0.25 -3.61 -9.35
C ASP A 201 1.62 -4.30 -9.51
N GLU A 202 1.87 -4.95 -10.65
CA GLU A 202 3.14 -5.58 -11.00
C GLU A 202 4.30 -4.58 -11.20
N ALA A 203 4.03 -3.34 -11.62
CA ALA A 203 5.07 -2.32 -11.79
C ALA A 203 5.48 -1.63 -10.48
N GLU A 204 4.62 -1.62 -9.45
CA GLU A 204 4.93 -0.97 -8.18
C GLU A 204 5.84 -1.83 -7.30
N HIS A 205 6.95 -1.26 -6.83
CA HIS A 205 7.91 -1.93 -5.97
C HIS A 205 7.69 -1.63 -4.47
N SER A 206 7.02 -0.53 -4.14
CA SER A 206 6.89 -0.05 -2.76
C SER A 206 6.12 -1.00 -1.84
N ILE A 207 5.24 -1.84 -2.39
CA ILE A 207 4.56 -2.94 -1.68
C ILE A 207 5.40 -4.23 -1.77
N GLU A 208 6.01 -4.51 -2.93
CA GLU A 208 6.73 -5.76 -3.19
C GLU A 208 7.94 -5.96 -2.26
N MET A 209 8.69 -4.90 -1.94
CA MET A 209 9.87 -5.01 -1.07
C MET A 209 9.55 -5.53 0.34
N HIS A 210 8.30 -5.45 0.77
CA HIS A 210 7.86 -5.95 2.08
C HIS A 210 7.51 -7.44 2.07
N LEU A 211 7.24 -8.03 0.90
CA LEU A 211 6.66 -9.38 0.80
C LEU A 211 7.63 -10.49 1.24
N PRO A 212 8.90 -10.54 0.81
CA PRO A 212 9.84 -11.56 1.30
C PRO A 212 10.07 -11.47 2.81
N TYR A 213 10.19 -10.25 3.34
CA TYR A 213 10.30 -10.02 4.78
C TYR A 213 9.07 -10.52 5.57
N ILE A 214 7.86 -10.28 5.06
CA ILE A 214 6.63 -10.81 5.67
C ILE A 214 6.66 -12.34 5.68
N VAL A 215 6.97 -12.99 4.56
CA VAL A 215 7.03 -14.47 4.49
C VAL A 215 8.07 -15.02 5.48
N GLN A 216 9.26 -14.41 5.53
CA GLN A 216 10.32 -14.86 6.43
C GLN A 216 9.94 -14.68 7.91
N VAL A 217 9.34 -13.55 8.29
CA VAL A 217 8.96 -13.26 9.69
C VAL A 217 7.74 -14.07 10.11
N MET A 218 6.70 -14.17 9.28
CA MET A 218 5.50 -14.94 9.61
C MET A 218 5.78 -16.46 9.59
N GLY A 219 6.70 -16.92 8.75
CA GLY A 219 7.14 -18.30 8.66
C GLY A 219 6.00 -19.23 8.24
N LYS A 220 5.67 -20.21 9.11
CA LYS A 220 4.59 -21.19 8.86
C LYS A 220 3.22 -20.78 9.42
N ARG A 221 3.10 -19.61 10.04
CA ARG A 221 1.82 -19.13 10.60
C ARG A 221 0.82 -18.84 9.47
N PRO A 222 -0.47 -19.17 9.62
CA PRO A 222 -1.48 -18.79 8.65
C PRO A 222 -1.76 -17.28 8.75
N PHE A 223 -1.56 -16.56 7.66
CA PHE A 223 -1.93 -15.14 7.54
C PHE A 223 -2.45 -14.84 6.13
N LYS A 224 -3.08 -13.67 5.97
CA LYS A 224 -3.42 -13.09 4.67
C LYS A 224 -2.88 -11.65 4.55
N LEU A 225 -2.71 -11.18 3.32
CA LEU A 225 -2.21 -9.84 2.99
C LEU A 225 -3.35 -8.91 2.54
N VAL A 226 -3.29 -7.64 2.92
CA VAL A 226 -4.09 -6.57 2.34
C VAL A 226 -3.15 -5.48 1.81
N PRO A 227 -2.79 -5.53 0.52
CA PRO A 227 -1.95 -4.51 -0.11
C PRO A 227 -2.81 -3.30 -0.46
N ILE A 228 -2.36 -2.12 -0.05
CA ILE A 228 -3.01 -0.83 -0.31
C ILE A 228 -1.97 0.08 -0.98
N LEU A 229 -2.20 0.40 -2.24
CA LEU A 229 -1.45 1.45 -2.92
C LEU A 229 -1.99 2.81 -2.45
N VAL A 230 -1.11 3.72 -2.06
CA VAL A 230 -1.44 5.05 -1.55
C VAL A 230 -0.97 6.09 -2.56
N GLY A 231 -1.92 6.82 -3.15
CA GLY A 231 -1.66 7.87 -4.10
C GLY A 231 -1.25 9.21 -3.46
N ALA A 232 -1.33 10.27 -4.27
CA ALA A 232 -1.07 11.64 -3.88
C ALA A 232 -2.27 12.23 -3.11
N LEU A 233 -2.41 11.84 -1.85
CA LEU A 233 -3.57 12.21 -1.02
C LEU A 233 -3.54 13.69 -0.62
N SER A 234 -4.71 14.34 -0.67
CA SER A 234 -4.90 15.63 0.03
C SER A 234 -5.02 15.40 1.54
N SER A 235 -4.70 16.39 2.38
CA SER A 235 -4.84 16.26 3.84
C SER A 235 -6.27 15.97 4.33
N LYS A 236 -7.29 16.28 3.51
CA LYS A 236 -8.67 15.85 3.76
C LYS A 236 -8.86 14.36 3.51
N ALA A 237 -8.25 13.82 2.45
CA ALA A 237 -8.30 12.40 2.10
C ALA A 237 -7.47 11.56 3.08
N GLU A 238 -6.26 12.00 3.46
CA GLU A 238 -5.47 11.39 4.54
C GLU A 238 -6.32 11.24 5.82
N ALA A 239 -6.99 12.33 6.24
CA ALA A 239 -7.86 12.31 7.41
C ALA A 239 -9.14 11.48 7.26
N ALA A 240 -9.52 11.08 6.03
CA ALA A 240 -10.63 10.17 5.76
C ALA A 240 -10.16 8.71 5.81
N TYR A 241 -9.10 8.35 5.08
CA TYR A 241 -8.51 7.00 5.14
C TYR A 241 -8.02 6.66 6.55
N GLY A 242 -7.49 7.62 7.31
CA GLY A 242 -7.12 7.40 8.70
C GLY A 242 -8.26 6.93 9.59
N LYS A 243 -9.44 7.57 9.47
CA LYS A 243 -10.65 7.16 10.19
C LYS A 243 -11.19 5.80 9.71
N LEU A 244 -11.00 5.50 8.43
CA LEU A 244 -11.42 4.25 7.80
C LEU A 244 -10.55 3.07 8.25
N LEU A 245 -9.23 3.27 8.33
CA LEU A 245 -8.24 2.25 8.72
C LEU A 245 -8.02 2.16 10.23
N ALA A 246 -8.33 3.19 11.01
CA ALA A 246 -8.15 3.22 12.47
C ALA A 246 -8.79 2.02 13.21
N PRO A 247 -10.03 1.57 12.92
CA PRO A 247 -10.59 0.37 13.54
C PRO A 247 -9.81 -0.91 13.21
N LEU A 248 -9.26 -0.99 12.00
CA LEU A 248 -8.45 -2.13 11.56
C LEU A 248 -7.07 -2.12 12.23
N LEU A 249 -6.47 -0.95 12.46
CA LEU A 249 -5.21 -0.80 13.22
C LEU A 249 -5.36 -1.16 14.70
N LEU A 250 -6.54 -0.92 15.28
CA LEU A 250 -6.84 -1.23 16.69
C LEU A 250 -7.19 -2.70 16.97
N ASP A 251 -7.49 -3.47 15.93
CA ASP A 251 -7.80 -4.90 16.04
C ASP A 251 -6.49 -5.71 16.24
N PRO A 252 -6.35 -6.47 17.34
CA PRO A 252 -5.12 -7.20 17.65
C PRO A 252 -4.81 -8.33 16.65
N GLU A 253 -5.75 -8.76 15.81
CA GLU A 253 -5.48 -9.74 14.75
C GLU A 253 -4.83 -9.13 13.50
N ASN A 254 -4.64 -7.80 13.46
CA ASN A 254 -4.07 -7.08 12.34
C ASN A 254 -2.68 -6.50 12.67
N ALA A 255 -1.78 -6.44 11.68
CA ALA A 255 -0.55 -5.65 11.75
C ALA A 255 -0.40 -4.79 10.49
N PHE A 256 0.20 -3.60 10.64
CA PHE A 256 0.36 -2.61 9.57
C PHE A 256 1.83 -2.39 9.25
N ILE A 257 2.15 -2.37 7.96
CA ILE A 257 3.48 -2.11 7.43
C ILE A 257 3.38 -0.88 6.56
N ILE A 258 4.02 0.20 7.01
CA ILE A 258 4.05 1.50 6.35
C ILE A 258 5.33 1.55 5.54
N SER A 259 5.20 1.51 4.23
CA SER A 259 6.34 1.56 3.33
C SER A 259 6.81 3.01 3.15
N SER A 260 8.04 3.33 3.55
CA SER A 260 8.63 4.66 3.34
C SER A 260 10.15 4.65 3.43
N ASP A 261 10.80 5.11 2.36
CA ASP A 261 12.12 5.73 2.44
C ASP A 261 11.99 7.18 2.99
N PHE A 262 13.10 7.78 3.43
CA PHE A 262 13.16 9.13 4.03
C PHE A 262 13.70 10.16 3.03
N CYS A 263 14.66 11.02 3.38
CA CYS A 263 15.15 12.05 2.47
C CYS A 263 15.82 11.46 1.21
N HIS A 264 15.27 11.81 0.05
CA HIS A 264 15.89 11.62 -1.26
C HIS A 264 16.59 12.94 -1.64
N TRP A 265 17.87 13.05 -1.31
CA TRP A 265 18.67 14.26 -1.47
C TRP A 265 19.50 14.21 -2.75
N GLY A 266 19.50 15.30 -3.50
CA GLY A 266 20.32 15.48 -4.69
C GLY A 266 19.59 16.22 -5.81
N ARG A 267 20.35 16.53 -6.86
CA ARG A 267 19.89 17.22 -8.06
C ARG A 267 18.93 16.35 -8.86
N ARG A 268 19.09 15.01 -8.90
CA ARG A 268 18.14 14.12 -9.59
C ARG A 268 16.74 14.19 -8.98
N PHE A 269 16.67 14.35 -7.65
CA PHE A 269 15.42 14.42 -6.89
C PHE A 269 14.85 15.85 -6.82
N ARG A 270 15.59 16.84 -7.36
CA ARG A 270 15.29 18.28 -7.26
C ARG A 270 15.15 18.76 -5.80
N PHE A 271 15.88 18.12 -4.88
CA PHE A 271 15.84 18.41 -3.45
C PHE A 271 17.25 18.46 -2.87
N THR A 272 17.75 19.66 -2.60
CA THR A 272 19.10 19.90 -2.07
C THR A 272 19.07 20.81 -0.84
N HIS A 273 18.11 20.58 0.06
CA HIS A 273 18.02 21.31 1.33
C HIS A 273 19.30 21.09 2.16
N TYR A 274 19.82 22.15 2.76
CA TYR A 274 21.03 22.10 3.58
C TYR A 274 20.99 23.23 4.62
N ASP A 275 21.11 22.90 5.92
CA ASP A 275 21.41 23.85 6.99
C ASP A 275 22.90 23.70 7.37
N PRO A 276 23.75 24.72 7.07
CA PRO A 276 25.17 24.71 7.42
C PRO A 276 25.48 24.61 8.92
N LYS A 277 24.50 24.80 9.81
CA LYS A 277 24.70 24.66 11.27
C LYS A 277 24.86 23.22 11.71
N GLU A 278 24.31 22.27 10.96
CA GLU A 278 24.34 20.83 11.28
C GLU A 278 25.68 20.17 10.87
N GLY A 279 26.55 20.90 10.15
CA GLY A 279 27.84 20.42 9.68
C GLY A 279 27.81 20.02 8.21
N GLU A 280 28.33 18.85 7.87
CA GLU A 280 28.32 18.33 6.50
C GLU A 280 26.91 18.07 5.96
N ILE A 281 26.79 17.98 4.63
CA ILE A 281 25.52 17.69 3.93
C ILE A 281 24.81 16.47 4.53
N TYR A 282 25.53 15.39 4.82
CA TYR A 282 24.93 14.20 5.40
C TYR A 282 24.39 14.43 6.82
N GLN A 283 25.03 15.29 7.63
CA GLN A 283 24.58 15.63 8.97
C GLN A 283 23.33 16.51 8.93
N SER A 284 23.26 17.46 7.99
CA SER A 284 22.05 18.25 7.74
C SER A 284 20.87 17.38 7.30
N ILE A 285 21.08 16.40 6.41
CA ILE A 285 20.02 15.44 6.06
C ILE A 285 19.65 14.59 7.27
N GLU A 286 20.64 14.15 8.06
CA GLU A 286 20.40 13.37 9.28
C GLU A 286 19.50 14.12 10.27
N ALA A 287 19.79 15.40 10.49
CA ALA A 287 19.04 16.30 11.36
C ALA A 287 17.62 16.58 10.83
N LEU A 288 17.50 16.85 9.53
CA LEU A 288 16.21 17.05 8.87
C LEU A 288 15.30 15.82 9.02
N ASP A 289 15.84 14.63 8.79
CA ASP A 289 15.11 13.39 9.01
C ASP A 289 14.79 13.18 10.51
N LYS A 290 15.74 13.44 11.43
CA LYS A 290 15.54 13.38 12.90
C LYS A 290 14.39 14.26 13.38
N GLN A 291 14.27 15.46 12.83
CA GLN A 291 13.14 16.33 13.09
C GLN A 291 11.82 15.72 12.60
N GLY A 292 11.79 15.21 11.36
CA GLY A 292 10.62 14.52 10.81
C GLY A 292 10.19 13.33 11.67
N MET A 293 11.15 12.46 12.02
CA MET A 293 10.96 11.27 12.87
C MET A 293 10.39 11.59 14.24
N ALA A 294 10.92 12.58 14.95
CA ALA A 294 10.46 12.94 16.29
C ALA A 294 8.95 13.31 16.28
N LEU A 295 8.46 13.91 15.18
CA LEU A 295 7.05 14.22 14.98
C LEU A 295 6.20 12.97 14.65
N ILE A 296 6.80 11.90 14.10
CA ILE A 296 6.18 10.58 13.95
C ILE A 296 6.05 9.92 15.33
N GLU A 297 7.12 9.89 16.11
CA GLU A 297 7.16 9.29 17.45
C GLU A 297 6.21 9.99 18.43
N ALA A 298 6.11 11.32 18.34
CA ALA A 298 5.14 12.13 19.08
C ALA A 298 3.69 11.99 18.58
N GLN A 299 3.45 11.25 17.50
CA GLN A 299 2.14 11.04 16.85
C GLN A 299 1.38 12.35 16.55
N ASP A 300 2.11 13.42 16.14
CA ASP A 300 1.51 14.70 15.78
C ASP A 300 1.41 14.87 14.25
N PRO A 301 0.25 14.55 13.63
CA PRO A 301 0.06 14.73 12.18
C PRO A 301 0.07 16.22 11.78
N SER A 302 -0.31 17.13 12.69
CA SER A 302 -0.41 18.57 12.41
C SER A 302 0.97 19.22 12.40
N ALA A 303 1.83 18.88 13.36
CA ALA A 303 3.22 19.31 13.37
C ALA A 303 3.99 18.70 12.19
N PHE A 304 3.79 17.41 11.87
CA PHE A 304 4.44 16.80 10.70
C PHE A 304 3.96 17.43 9.38
N ALA A 305 2.68 17.73 9.22
CA ALA A 305 2.18 18.42 8.02
C ALA A 305 2.79 19.83 7.85
N LYS A 306 3.04 20.54 8.96
CA LYS A 306 3.79 21.82 8.94
C LYS A 306 5.24 21.62 8.55
N TYR A 307 5.94 20.66 9.15
CA TYR A 307 7.30 20.27 8.78
C TYR A 307 7.40 19.93 7.28
N GLN A 308 6.45 19.16 6.75
CA GLN A 308 6.41 18.80 5.32
C GLN A 308 6.21 20.03 4.42
N ALA A 309 5.38 21.00 4.84
CA ALA A 309 5.14 22.25 4.13
C ALA A 309 6.30 23.27 4.26
N GLU A 310 7.07 23.22 5.35
CA GLU A 310 8.20 24.10 5.64
C GLU A 310 9.47 23.65 4.93
N PHE A 311 9.83 22.36 5.08
CA PHE A 311 11.11 21.83 4.59
C PHE A 311 11.00 21.13 3.24
N GLY A 312 9.81 20.63 2.86
CA GLY A 312 9.63 19.90 1.60
C GLY A 312 10.38 18.56 1.52
N ASN A 313 10.77 17.96 2.66
CA ASN A 313 11.56 16.72 2.70
C ASN A 313 10.92 15.60 1.87
N THR A 314 11.71 14.92 1.05
CA THR A 314 11.26 14.01 -0.02
C THR A 314 10.91 12.59 0.49
N ILE A 315 10.21 12.52 1.63
CA ILE A 315 9.76 11.28 2.28
C ILE A 315 8.65 10.61 1.44
N CYS A 316 8.97 9.52 0.74
CA CYS A 316 8.03 8.87 -0.21
C CYS A 316 6.72 8.39 0.43
N GLY A 317 6.73 7.93 1.69
CA GLY A 317 5.53 7.46 2.39
C GLY A 317 4.76 8.53 3.18
N CYS A 318 4.97 9.83 2.91
CA CYS A 318 4.40 10.92 3.72
C CYS A 318 2.86 10.85 3.84
N HIS A 319 2.15 10.58 2.73
CA HIS A 319 0.69 10.42 2.69
C HIS A 319 0.21 9.19 3.45
N THR A 320 0.89 8.06 3.26
CA THR A 320 0.63 6.79 3.97
C THR A 320 0.69 6.98 5.49
N ARG A 321 1.68 7.74 5.94
CA ARG A 321 1.92 8.03 7.35
C ARG A 321 0.90 9.00 7.93
N LEU A 322 0.46 10.00 7.16
CA LEU A 322 -0.56 10.97 7.59
C LEU A 322 -1.97 10.35 7.68
N ALA A 323 -2.26 9.33 6.85
CA ALA A 323 -3.47 8.53 7.01
C ALA A 323 -3.53 7.87 8.40
N LEU A 324 -2.54 7.04 8.78
CA LEU A 324 -2.54 6.39 10.09
C LEU A 324 -2.31 7.36 11.26
N GLY A 325 -1.83 8.57 10.98
CA GLY A 325 -1.64 9.65 11.94
C GLY A 325 -2.91 10.36 12.41
N THR A 326 -4.12 10.04 11.92
CA THR A 326 -5.35 10.60 12.51
C THR A 326 -5.43 10.24 13.98
N ARG A 327 -5.51 11.24 14.87
CA ARG A 327 -5.76 11.06 16.32
C ARG A 327 -6.83 9.99 16.55
N LEU A 328 -6.38 8.81 16.98
CA LEU A 328 -7.26 7.77 17.51
C LEU A 328 -8.01 8.41 18.69
N PRO A 329 -9.34 8.55 18.64
CA PRO A 329 -10.05 9.38 19.60
C PRO A 329 -10.00 8.74 20.99
N ALA A 330 -9.31 9.42 21.91
CA ALA A 330 -9.43 9.26 23.37
C ALA A 330 -9.36 7.83 23.93
N LEU A 331 -8.42 7.00 23.45
CA LEU A 331 -8.09 5.71 24.07
C LEU A 331 -6.63 5.66 24.53
N ASP A 332 -6.48 6.12 25.78
CA ASP A 332 -5.34 6.07 26.70
C ASP A 332 -3.98 6.65 26.27
N ALA A 333 -3.38 7.44 27.17
CA ALA A 333 -2.19 8.26 26.90
C ALA A 333 -0.86 7.49 27.00
N ARG A 334 -0.79 6.28 26.43
CA ARG A 334 0.33 5.33 26.60
C ARG A 334 0.70 4.58 25.31
N ARG A 335 1.00 5.32 24.23
CA ARG A 335 1.59 4.77 23.00
C ARG A 335 2.92 5.46 22.72
N SER A 336 3.90 4.73 22.21
CA SER A 336 5.24 5.25 21.91
C SER A 336 5.73 4.71 20.57
N GLY A 337 6.13 5.62 19.66
CA GLY A 337 6.98 5.26 18.54
C GLY A 337 8.44 5.11 19.00
N ARG A 338 9.22 4.28 18.29
CA ARG A 338 10.66 4.14 18.50
C ARG A 338 11.40 3.96 17.18
N VAL A 339 12.41 4.79 16.92
CA VAL A 339 13.45 4.53 15.91
C VAL A 339 14.32 3.34 16.35
N LEU A 340 14.59 2.40 15.43
CA LEU A 340 15.34 1.17 15.72
C LEU A 340 16.62 1.02 14.91
N GLY A 341 16.64 1.47 13.65
CA GLY A 341 17.80 1.36 12.77
C GLY A 341 17.84 2.49 11.74
N THR A 342 19.04 2.90 11.34
CA THR A 342 19.27 4.05 10.45
C THR A 342 20.49 3.82 9.56
N GLU A 343 20.32 3.84 8.24
CA GLU A 343 21.40 3.67 7.27
C GLU A 343 21.31 4.69 6.12
N THR A 344 22.47 5.00 5.55
CA THR A 344 22.63 5.89 4.40
C THR A 344 23.14 5.08 3.21
N SER A 345 22.53 5.16 2.04
CA SER A 345 23.23 4.65 0.84
C SER A 345 24.43 5.54 0.57
N GLU A 346 25.60 4.93 0.36
CA GLU A 346 26.85 5.66 0.22
C GLU A 346 26.83 6.70 -0.90
N GLY A 347 27.39 7.87 -0.56
CA GLY A 347 27.41 9.08 -1.38
C GLY A 347 27.82 10.28 -0.53
N GLY A 348 27.37 10.34 0.74
CA GLY A 348 27.65 11.42 1.67
C GLY A 348 29.08 11.49 2.23
N GLN A 349 29.71 10.35 2.56
CA GLN A 349 30.77 10.23 3.59
C GLN A 349 32.07 11.06 3.45
N ASN A 350 32.32 11.78 2.36
CA ASN A 350 33.51 12.65 2.23
C ASN A 350 33.27 13.91 1.38
N GLY A 351 33.17 15.08 2.01
CA GLY A 351 33.37 16.41 1.40
C GLY A 351 32.12 17.17 0.93
N HIS A 352 32.21 18.51 1.01
CA HIS A 352 31.22 19.56 0.68
C HIS A 352 30.74 19.64 -0.79
N ASN A 353 30.75 18.54 -1.55
CA ASN A 353 30.51 18.57 -2.99
C ASN A 353 29.02 18.39 -3.34
N GLU A 354 28.40 19.42 -3.93
CA GLU A 354 27.00 19.42 -4.39
C GLU A 354 26.68 18.39 -5.50
N SER A 355 27.68 17.71 -6.07
CA SER A 355 27.49 16.67 -7.09
C SER A 355 27.08 15.30 -6.50
N LYS A 356 26.84 15.22 -5.20
CA LYS A 356 26.47 13.99 -4.49
C LYS A 356 24.95 13.78 -4.52
N GLU A 357 24.54 12.54 -4.39
CA GLU A 357 23.14 12.13 -4.31
C GLU A 357 23.03 11.09 -3.17
N ALA A 358 21.97 11.13 -2.39
CA ALA A 358 21.75 10.24 -1.26
C ALA A 358 20.27 9.88 -1.08
N VAL A 359 20.01 8.67 -0.59
CA VAL A 359 18.71 8.26 -0.08
C VAL A 359 18.93 7.74 1.35
N TRP A 360 18.16 8.27 2.28
CA TRP A 360 18.21 7.89 3.69
C TRP A 360 17.13 6.86 4.02
N ARG A 361 17.50 5.84 4.80
CA ARG A 361 16.66 4.70 5.14
C ARG A 361 16.65 4.50 6.64
N ARG A 362 15.46 4.37 7.21
CA ARG A 362 15.28 4.22 8.66
C ARG A 362 14.09 3.34 8.95
N SER A 363 14.15 2.63 10.07
CA SER A 363 13.13 1.69 10.50
C SER A 363 12.61 1.99 11.90
N PHE A 364 11.29 1.82 12.05
CA PHE A 364 10.54 2.23 13.24
C PHE A 364 9.51 1.17 13.61
N CYS A 365 9.18 1.11 14.90
CA CYS A 365 7.96 0.46 15.37
C CYS A 365 7.07 1.46 16.11
N MET A 366 5.76 1.18 16.11
CA MET A 366 4.78 1.83 16.98
C MET A 366 4.21 0.80 17.94
N THR A 367 4.55 0.92 19.23
CA THR A 367 4.03 0.03 20.27
C THR A 367 2.85 0.65 21.00
N ASP A 368 1.85 -0.18 21.29
CA ASP A 368 0.91 0.10 22.37
C ASP A 368 1.61 -0.25 23.68
N GLY A 369 1.74 0.72 24.59
CA GLY A 369 2.49 0.57 25.83
C GLY A 369 4.01 0.80 25.70
N LEU A 370 4.62 1.08 26.86
CA LEU A 370 6.01 1.49 27.05
C LEU A 370 7.02 0.53 26.41
N CYS A 371 7.78 1.01 25.42
CA CYS A 371 9.08 0.43 25.06
C CYS A 371 10.20 1.35 25.57
N ALA A 372 10.75 1.05 26.76
CA ALA A 372 11.89 1.79 27.30
C ALA A 372 13.19 1.39 26.60
N ILE A 373 13.92 2.38 26.08
CA ILE A 373 15.24 2.17 25.50
C ILE A 373 16.28 2.07 26.62
N ARG A 374 17.06 1.00 26.65
CA ARG A 374 18.46 1.07 27.09
C ARG A 374 19.31 1.23 25.84
N SER A 375 19.99 2.35 25.72
CA SER A 375 21.09 2.49 24.77
C SER A 375 22.32 1.77 25.32
N PRO A 376 23.26 1.31 24.47
CA PRO A 376 24.65 1.16 24.87
C PRO A 376 25.26 2.52 25.26
#